data_AF-A0A818PQA3-F1
#
_entry.id   AF-A0A818PQA3-F1
#
_cell.length_a   1.000
_cell.length_b   1.000
_cell.length_c   1.000
_cell.angle_alpha   90.00
_cell.angle_beta   90.00
_cell.angle_gamma   90.00
#
_symmetry.space_group_name_H-M   'P 1'
#
loop_
_entity.id
_entity.type
_entity.pdbx_description
1 polymer ?
#
loop_
_entity_poly.entity_id
_entity_poly.type
_entity_poly.pdbx_seq_one_letter_code
_entity_poly.pdbx_strand_id
1 'polypeptide(L)'
;PTEDSDLFCGALGAWGTFALLITATLSVITAKSGCLVRCNYFRTNRPIEYLSSLNHEDYVDAIVFSDYTAVITGERIDPLSLPKTPKIQIFSKAWDPWYYQHVKALYSKSDLRVITEYRGRYSLNPLQDIVQHFPRSIRNILNFLPFGSYNIVSRTLLSPVFTTSSLYKRLHASPISTIADTILIQDIYIPKSKSKEFLSFLQSEKLFMQGNGVLEPIWLCSIRLIDTPQKLSPHFKNIGGNNEDSSFINFCLWSRQFSWQSGSSNVRNVTKLLDKKLGD
;
A
#
# COMPACT_ATOMS: atom_id res chain seq x y z
N PRO A 1 2.68 29.64 0.67
CA PRO A 1 4.04 30.20 0.84
C PRO A 1 3.98 31.69 0.46
N THR A 2 4.62 32.57 1.24
CA THR A 2 4.63 34.02 0.99
C THR A 2 5.75 34.45 0.04
N GLU A 3 6.79 33.63 -0.10
CA GLU A 3 7.94 33.81 -0.99
C GLU A 3 8.06 32.59 -1.91
N ASP A 4 8.53 32.78 -3.15
CA ASP A 4 8.82 31.76 -4.17
C ASP A 4 7.78 30.62 -4.23
N SER A 5 6.50 31.01 -4.25
CA SER A 5 5.37 30.08 -4.11
C SER A 5 5.29 29.05 -5.23
N ASP A 6 5.73 29.43 -6.42
CA ASP A 6 5.83 28.61 -7.61
C ASP A 6 6.91 27.54 -7.47
N LEU A 7 8.09 27.88 -6.95
CA LEU A 7 9.14 26.91 -6.64
C LEU A 7 8.71 26.00 -5.49
N PHE A 8 8.13 26.54 -4.43
CA PHE A 8 7.65 25.75 -3.28
C PHE A 8 6.62 24.71 -3.74
N CYS A 9 5.59 25.12 -4.48
CA CYS A 9 4.56 24.21 -4.95
C CYS A 9 5.02 23.34 -6.13
N GLY A 10 5.90 23.85 -6.99
CA GLY A 10 6.46 23.12 -8.12
C GLY A 10 7.44 22.02 -7.71
N ALA A 11 8.19 22.21 -6.61
CA ALA A 11 9.07 21.19 -6.06
C ALA A 11 8.30 19.99 -5.49
N LEU A 12 7.06 20.20 -5.01
CA LEU A 12 6.19 19.13 -4.51
C LEU A 12 5.75 18.23 -5.66
N GLY A 13 6.20 16.97 -5.64
CA GLY A 13 5.94 15.99 -6.70
C GLY A 13 6.96 15.99 -7.84
N ALA A 14 7.95 16.88 -7.83
CA ALA A 14 8.99 16.96 -8.88
C ALA A 14 10.12 15.92 -8.74
N TRP A 15 10.04 15.00 -7.77
CA TRP A 15 11.05 13.96 -7.53
C TRP A 15 12.51 14.47 -7.47
N GLY A 16 12.72 15.69 -6.97
CA GLY A 16 14.04 16.30 -6.83
C GLY A 16 14.61 16.95 -8.10
N THR A 17 13.83 17.08 -9.17
CA THR A 17 14.29 17.70 -10.42
C THR A 17 14.54 19.21 -10.29
N PHE A 18 13.70 19.95 -9.57
CA PHE A 18 13.80 21.42 -9.47
C PHE A 18 14.61 21.90 -8.27
N ALA A 19 14.58 21.16 -7.16
CA ALA A 19 15.23 21.55 -5.93
C ALA A 19 15.54 20.32 -5.06
N LEU A 20 16.62 20.43 -4.28
CA LEU A 20 16.92 19.51 -3.19
C LEU A 20 16.29 20.03 -1.90
N LEU A 21 15.35 19.26 -1.33
CA LEU A 21 14.76 19.59 -0.04
C LEU A 21 15.78 19.34 1.09
N ILE A 22 16.26 20.41 1.73
CA ILE A 22 17.21 20.34 2.85
C ILE A 22 16.45 20.34 4.18
N THR A 23 15.53 21.27 4.36
CA THR A 23 14.72 21.45 5.57
C THR A 23 13.25 21.66 5.22
N ALA A 24 12.36 21.21 6.10
CA ALA A 24 10.93 21.42 5.97
C ALA A 24 10.31 21.68 7.34
N THR A 25 9.40 22.63 7.41
CA THR A 25 8.54 22.85 8.57
C THR A 25 7.21 22.15 8.31
N LEU A 26 6.86 21.20 9.17
CA LEU A 26 5.64 20.41 9.04
C LEU A 26 4.61 20.90 10.06
N SER A 27 3.37 21.08 9.60
CA SER A 27 2.24 21.25 10.52
C SER A 27 1.94 19.90 11.17
N VAL A 28 2.00 19.85 12.49
CA VAL A 28 1.71 18.64 13.26
C VAL A 28 0.31 18.73 13.88
N ILE A 29 -0.32 17.58 14.07
CA ILE A 29 -1.56 17.46 14.84
C ILE A 29 -1.26 16.81 16.18
N THR A 30 -1.95 17.23 17.23
CA THR A 30 -1.80 16.64 18.56
C THR A 30 -2.22 15.17 18.52
N ALA A 31 -1.30 14.27 18.90
CA ALA A 31 -1.63 12.87 19.06
C ALA A 31 -2.41 12.66 20.36
N LYS A 32 -3.59 12.03 20.27
CA LYS A 32 -4.31 11.56 21.47
C LYS A 32 -3.41 10.59 22.25
N SER A 33 -3.42 10.69 23.59
CA SER A 33 -2.60 9.84 24.47
C SER A 33 -2.83 8.35 24.14
N GLY A 34 -1.81 7.51 24.25
CA GLY A 34 -1.90 6.07 23.92
C GLY A 34 -1.99 5.68 22.43
N CYS A 35 -2.24 6.62 21.51
CA CYS A 35 -2.15 6.47 20.04
C CYS A 35 -2.74 5.16 19.49
N LEU A 36 -3.99 4.85 19.85
CA LEU A 36 -4.69 3.70 19.30
C LEU A 36 -5.56 4.11 18.12
N VAL A 37 -5.62 3.25 17.12
CA VAL A 37 -6.53 3.38 15.99
C VAL A 37 -7.58 2.29 16.07
N ARG A 38 -8.85 2.65 16.05
CA ARG A 38 -9.93 1.70 15.82
C ARG A 38 -10.03 1.47 14.33
N CYS A 39 -9.82 0.24 13.89
CA CYS A 39 -9.99 -0.17 12.51
C CYS A 39 -11.27 -0.96 12.35
N ASN A 40 -12.12 -0.56 11.41
CA ASN A 40 -13.28 -1.32 10.99
C ASN A 40 -13.02 -1.94 9.62
N TYR A 41 -13.27 -3.23 9.48
CA TYR A 41 -13.15 -3.93 8.21
C TYR A 41 -14.55 -4.21 7.67
N PHE A 42 -14.83 -3.78 6.45
CA PHE A 42 -16.10 -3.99 5.75
C PHE A 42 -15.91 -4.84 4.49
N ARG A 43 -16.77 -5.84 4.29
CA ARG A 43 -16.78 -6.66 3.07
C ARG A 43 -17.73 -6.09 2.03
N THR A 44 -17.28 -5.92 0.79
CA THR A 44 -18.09 -5.43 -0.33
C THR A 44 -17.65 -6.04 -1.66
N ASN A 45 -18.58 -6.15 -2.61
CA ASN A 45 -18.30 -6.48 -4.01
C ASN A 45 -18.34 -5.25 -4.92
N ARG A 46 -18.55 -4.07 -4.32
CA ARG A 46 -18.72 -2.78 -4.99
C ARG A 46 -17.80 -1.74 -4.34
N PRO A 47 -16.47 -1.94 -4.41
CA PRO A 47 -15.54 -1.15 -3.61
C PRO A 47 -15.48 0.32 -4.02
N ILE A 48 -15.58 0.62 -5.33
CA ILE A 48 -15.55 2.00 -5.84
C ILE A 48 -16.71 2.83 -5.29
N GLU A 49 -17.91 2.25 -5.29
CA GLU A 49 -19.14 2.89 -4.79
C GLU A 49 -19.10 3.04 -3.26
N TYR A 50 -18.54 2.06 -2.56
CA TYR A 50 -18.36 2.13 -1.11
C TYR A 50 -17.32 3.18 -0.70
N LEU A 51 -16.14 3.20 -1.33
CA LEU A 51 -15.12 4.22 -1.08
C LEU A 51 -15.67 5.63 -1.34
N SER A 52 -16.59 5.75 -2.30
CA SER A 52 -17.24 7.00 -2.66
C SER A 52 -18.26 7.51 -1.64
N SER A 53 -18.82 6.65 -0.80
CA SER A 53 -19.76 7.07 0.25
C SER A 53 -19.06 7.49 1.54
N LEU A 54 -17.75 7.23 1.67
CA LEU A 54 -16.96 7.57 2.85
C LEU A 54 -16.45 9.01 2.77
N ASN A 55 -16.97 9.89 3.62
CA ASN A 55 -16.59 11.31 3.65
C ASN A 55 -15.85 11.76 4.92
N HIS A 56 -15.90 10.98 6.01
CA HIS A 56 -15.56 11.44 7.36
C HIS A 56 -14.60 10.55 8.16
N GLU A 57 -13.94 9.59 7.51
CA GLU A 57 -13.00 8.69 8.20
C GLU A 57 -11.58 9.29 8.24
N ASP A 58 -10.86 9.09 9.35
CA ASP A 58 -9.45 9.52 9.49
C ASP A 58 -8.51 8.74 8.58
N TYR A 59 -8.88 7.50 8.22
CA TYR A 59 -8.14 6.61 7.35
C TYR A 59 -9.11 5.74 6.56
N VAL A 60 -8.84 5.60 5.25
CA VAL A 60 -9.59 4.72 4.36
C VAL A 60 -8.61 4.01 3.45
N ASP A 61 -8.76 2.69 3.36
CA ASP A 61 -8.01 1.83 2.45
C ASP A 61 -8.93 0.69 1.99
N ALA A 62 -8.57 -0.01 0.93
CA ALA A 62 -9.31 -1.18 0.48
C ALA A 62 -8.38 -2.19 -0.17
N ILE A 63 -8.61 -3.47 0.11
CA ILE A 63 -7.84 -4.58 -0.44
C ILE A 63 -8.77 -5.48 -1.22
N VAL A 64 -8.57 -5.55 -2.53
CA VAL A 64 -9.33 -6.41 -3.43
C VAL A 64 -8.70 -7.80 -3.44
N PHE A 65 -9.52 -8.80 -3.10
CA PHE A 65 -9.23 -10.22 -3.23
C PHE A 65 -10.08 -10.82 -4.37
N SER A 66 -9.85 -12.09 -4.68
CA SER A 66 -10.59 -12.79 -5.75
C SER A 66 -12.10 -12.75 -5.60
N ASP A 67 -12.59 -12.93 -4.37
CA ASP A 67 -14.02 -13.17 -4.14
C ASP A 67 -14.73 -11.96 -3.53
N TYR A 68 -13.97 -11.00 -2.98
CA TYR A 68 -14.51 -9.82 -2.30
C TYR A 68 -13.45 -8.73 -2.17
N THR A 69 -13.89 -7.51 -1.86
CA THR A 69 -13.02 -6.44 -1.39
C THR A 69 -13.23 -6.18 0.09
N ALA A 70 -12.14 -6.05 0.84
CA ALA A 70 -12.14 -5.57 2.21
C ALA A 70 -11.87 -4.07 2.23
N VAL A 71 -12.85 -3.25 2.59
CA VAL A 71 -12.66 -1.82 2.88
C VAL A 71 -12.27 -1.68 4.35
N ILE A 72 -11.22 -0.92 4.62
CA ILE A 72 -10.72 -0.68 5.96
C ILE A 72 -10.91 0.81 6.26
N THR A 73 -11.67 1.12 7.31
CA THR A 73 -11.71 2.47 7.87
C THR A 73 -10.96 2.51 9.19
N GLY A 74 -10.36 3.65 9.49
CA GLY A 74 -9.61 3.86 10.72
C GLY A 74 -10.01 5.19 11.37
N GLU A 75 -10.13 5.17 12.69
CA GLU A 75 -10.43 6.34 13.52
C GLU A 75 -9.44 6.43 14.68
N ARG A 76 -8.91 7.62 14.97
CA ARG A 76 -8.06 7.84 16.15
C ARG A 76 -8.91 7.94 17.42
N ILE A 77 -8.74 6.98 18.32
CA ILE A 77 -9.52 6.92 19.55
C ILE A 77 -8.69 7.31 20.78
N ASP A 78 -9.39 7.74 21.83
CA ASP A 78 -8.82 7.88 23.16
C ASP A 78 -8.77 6.50 23.86
N PRO A 79 -7.67 6.10 24.51
CA PRO A 79 -7.59 4.90 25.33
C PRO A 79 -8.71 4.76 26.36
N LEU A 80 -9.23 5.88 26.88
CA LEU A 80 -10.35 5.89 27.82
C LEU A 80 -11.67 5.39 27.19
N SER A 81 -11.77 5.41 25.85
CA SER A 81 -12.93 4.93 25.10
C SER A 81 -12.86 3.44 24.74
N LEU A 82 -11.83 2.73 25.20
CA LEU A 82 -11.69 1.29 24.96
C LEU A 82 -12.74 0.48 25.75
N PRO A 83 -13.24 -0.63 25.17
CA PRO A 83 -14.01 -1.59 25.95
C PRO A 83 -13.14 -2.22 27.04
N LYS A 84 -13.77 -2.80 28.07
CA LYS A 84 -13.09 -3.41 29.24
C LYS A 84 -12.03 -4.46 28.86
N THR A 85 -12.24 -5.18 27.75
CA THR A 85 -11.33 -6.21 27.23
C THR A 85 -11.09 -6.00 25.73
N PRO A 86 -10.27 -5.00 25.34
CA PRO A 86 -10.04 -4.71 23.94
C PRO A 86 -9.12 -5.75 23.32
N LYS A 87 -9.50 -6.28 22.15
CA LYS A 87 -8.60 -7.10 21.35
C LYS A 87 -7.64 -6.16 20.59
N ILE A 88 -6.45 -5.97 21.15
CA ILE A 88 -5.41 -5.14 20.55
C ILE A 88 -4.60 -5.99 19.57
N GLN A 89 -4.56 -5.57 18.31
CA GLN A 89 -3.76 -6.19 17.25
C GLN A 89 -2.52 -5.33 16.98
N ILE A 90 -1.38 -6.00 16.83
CA ILE A 90 -0.10 -5.38 16.49
C ILE A 90 0.48 -6.16 15.29
N PHE A 91 1.33 -5.53 14.47
CA PHE A 91 1.96 -6.13 13.29
C PHE A 91 3.50 -6.02 13.32
N SER A 92 4.08 -5.80 14.50
CA SER A 92 5.52 -5.61 14.69
C SER A 92 6.24 -6.88 15.19
N LYS A 93 5.50 -7.92 15.58
CA LYS A 93 6.07 -9.15 16.13
C LYS A 93 6.63 -10.02 15.01
N ALA A 94 7.62 -10.84 15.38
CA ALA A 94 8.32 -11.70 14.45
C ALA A 94 7.44 -12.78 13.81
N TRP A 95 6.30 -13.10 14.42
CA TRP A 95 5.33 -14.07 13.94
C TRP A 95 4.02 -13.42 13.47
N ASP A 96 3.97 -12.09 13.34
CA ASP A 96 2.78 -11.45 12.78
C ASP A 96 2.72 -11.72 11.27
N PRO A 97 1.55 -12.09 10.72
CA PRO A 97 1.38 -12.26 9.28
C PRO A 97 1.54 -10.93 8.54
N TRP A 98 1.71 -10.99 7.22
CA TRP A 98 1.59 -9.78 6.41
C TRP A 98 0.20 -9.19 6.59
N TYR A 99 0.11 -7.86 6.56
CA TYR A 99 -1.13 -7.17 6.87
C TYR A 99 -2.31 -7.62 5.97
N TYR A 100 -2.09 -7.75 4.66
CA TYR A 100 -3.14 -8.25 3.75
C TYR A 100 -3.58 -9.69 4.06
N GLN A 101 -2.67 -10.54 4.58
CA GLN A 101 -3.00 -11.91 4.98
C GLN A 101 -3.82 -11.95 6.25
N HIS A 102 -3.56 -11.05 7.20
CA HIS A 102 -4.42 -10.83 8.36
C HIS A 102 -5.82 -10.45 7.92
N VAL A 103 -5.95 -9.43 7.06
CA VAL A 103 -7.25 -8.99 6.52
C VAL A 103 -7.97 -10.14 5.80
N LYS A 104 -7.24 -10.92 4.98
CA LYS A 104 -7.82 -12.09 4.30
C LYS A 104 -8.31 -13.14 5.30
N ALA A 105 -7.52 -13.44 6.33
CA ALA A 105 -7.85 -14.44 7.35
C ALA A 105 -9.01 -14.04 8.27
N LEU A 106 -9.23 -12.74 8.49
CA LEU A 106 -10.36 -12.23 9.28
C LEU A 106 -11.70 -12.68 8.67
N TYR A 107 -11.84 -12.60 7.35
CA TYR A 107 -13.06 -12.99 6.65
C TYR A 107 -13.16 -14.48 6.33
N SER A 108 -12.06 -15.23 6.37
CA SER A 108 -12.12 -16.70 6.28
C SER A 108 -12.71 -17.35 7.53
N LYS A 109 -12.73 -16.65 8.66
CA LYS A 109 -13.13 -17.18 9.97
C LYS A 109 -14.50 -16.72 10.45
N SER A 110 -15.12 -15.74 9.77
CA SER A 110 -16.42 -15.22 10.16
C SER A 110 -17.13 -14.57 8.98
N ASP A 111 -18.44 -14.81 8.85
CA ASP A 111 -19.33 -14.10 7.91
C ASP A 111 -19.67 -12.67 8.38
N LEU A 112 -18.99 -12.19 9.42
CA LEU A 112 -19.22 -10.86 9.97
C LEU A 112 -18.85 -9.80 8.94
N ARG A 113 -19.82 -8.91 8.67
CA ARG A 113 -19.66 -7.81 7.73
C ARG A 113 -18.80 -6.68 8.27
N VAL A 114 -18.61 -6.61 9.59
CA VAL A 114 -17.83 -5.60 10.29
C VAL A 114 -16.98 -6.26 11.37
N ILE A 115 -15.67 -6.04 11.32
CA ILE A 115 -14.74 -6.45 12.39
C ILE A 115 -14.08 -5.20 12.93
N THR A 116 -14.03 -5.03 14.25
CA THR A 116 -13.40 -3.87 14.89
C THR A 116 -12.14 -4.31 15.64
N GLU A 117 -10.99 -3.74 15.30
CA GLU A 117 -9.71 -4.00 15.95
C GLU A 117 -9.06 -2.71 16.43
N TYR A 118 -8.30 -2.80 17.53
CA TYR A 118 -7.55 -1.66 18.06
C TYR A 118 -6.06 -1.84 17.75
N ARG A 119 -5.43 -0.87 17.09
CA ARG A 119 -4.02 -0.94 16.71
C ARG A 119 -3.12 -0.19 17.66
N GLY A 120 -2.09 -0.87 18.16
CA GLY A 120 -1.02 -0.30 18.97
C GLY A 120 0.11 0.34 18.14
N ARG A 121 0.96 1.13 18.80
CA ARG A 121 2.18 1.69 18.18
C ARG A 121 3.09 0.58 17.64
N TYR A 122 3.77 0.90 16.53
CA TYR A 122 4.96 0.17 16.10
C TYR A 122 6.00 0.23 17.23
N SER A 123 6.29 -0.92 17.84
CA SER A 123 7.53 -1.07 18.59
C SER A 123 8.69 -1.02 17.58
N LEU A 124 9.51 0.02 17.62
CA LEU A 124 10.81 0.01 16.95
C LEU A 124 11.52 -1.26 17.39
N ASN A 125 11.73 -2.19 16.46
CA ASN A 125 12.34 -3.47 16.79
C ASN A 125 13.85 -3.23 17.00
N PRO A 126 14.39 -3.38 18.22
CA PRO A 126 15.82 -3.18 18.48
C PRO A 126 16.70 -4.17 17.71
N LEU A 127 16.13 -5.24 17.16
CA LEU A 127 16.81 -6.19 16.28
C LEU A 127 17.13 -5.63 14.88
N GLN A 128 16.65 -4.43 14.52
CA GLN A 128 17.03 -3.76 13.26
C GLN A 128 18.55 -3.54 13.15
N ASP A 129 19.23 -3.35 14.29
CA ASP A 129 20.68 -3.17 14.32
C ASP A 129 21.45 -4.50 14.18
N ILE A 130 20.85 -5.63 14.60
CA ILE A 130 21.48 -6.96 14.50
C ILE A 130 21.72 -7.38 13.04
N VAL A 131 20.87 -6.93 12.10
CA VAL A 131 21.05 -7.25 10.68
C VAL A 131 22.37 -6.69 10.12
N GLN A 132 22.83 -5.56 10.66
CA GLN A 132 24.09 -4.94 10.25
C GLN A 132 25.31 -5.74 10.72
N HIS A 133 25.14 -6.60 11.73
CA HIS A 133 26.18 -7.47 12.28
C HIS A 133 26.29 -8.83 11.57
N PHE A 134 25.36 -9.18 10.67
CA PHE A 134 25.53 -10.40 9.88
C PHE A 134 26.70 -10.27 8.89
N PRO A 135 27.51 -11.32 8.73
CA PRO A 135 28.53 -11.38 7.69
C PRO A 135 27.97 -11.03 6.31
N ARG A 136 28.73 -10.29 5.50
CA ARG A 136 28.32 -9.84 4.15
C ARG A 136 27.82 -11.00 3.26
N SER A 137 28.37 -12.20 3.41
CA SER A 137 27.94 -13.41 2.70
C SER A 137 26.50 -13.82 3.01
N ILE A 138 26.10 -13.79 4.29
CA ILE A 138 24.73 -14.08 4.72
C ILE A 138 23.78 -12.98 4.22
N ARG A 139 24.18 -11.71 4.32
CA ARG A 139 23.40 -10.59 3.76
C ARG A 139 23.16 -10.75 2.26
N ASN A 140 24.16 -11.23 1.52
CA ASN A 140 24.02 -11.51 0.09
C ASN A 140 23.07 -12.66 -0.20
N ILE A 141 23.12 -13.77 0.55
CA ILE A 141 22.16 -14.89 0.41
C ILE A 141 20.73 -14.43 0.72
N LEU A 142 20.56 -13.60 1.75
CA LEU A 142 19.27 -13.03 2.12
C LEU A 142 18.73 -12.05 1.06
N ASN A 143 19.57 -11.46 0.22
CA ASN A 143 19.12 -10.63 -0.91
C ASN A 143 18.45 -11.48 -2.01
N PHE A 144 18.74 -12.77 -2.08
CA PHE A 144 18.14 -13.70 -3.05
C PHE A 144 16.86 -14.37 -2.54
N LEU A 145 16.53 -14.25 -1.26
CA LEU A 145 15.33 -14.88 -0.70
C LEU A 145 14.06 -14.22 -1.23
N PRO A 146 13.15 -15.00 -1.85
CA PRO A 146 11.84 -14.54 -2.26
C PRO A 146 11.00 -13.97 -1.11
N PHE A 147 10.64 -12.68 -1.14
CA PHE A 147 9.47 -12.15 -0.44
C PHE A 147 8.21 -12.74 -1.07
N GLY A 148 7.45 -13.61 -0.39
CA GLY A 148 6.20 -14.06 -1.00
C GLY A 148 5.32 -15.01 -0.20
N SER A 149 5.88 -15.97 0.53
CA SER A 149 5.07 -16.88 1.35
C SER A 149 5.32 -16.64 2.84
N TYR A 150 4.23 -16.44 3.58
CA TYR A 150 4.29 -16.39 5.03
C TYR A 150 4.35 -17.82 5.56
N ASN A 151 5.46 -18.15 6.20
CA ASN A 151 5.58 -19.31 7.06
C ASN A 151 6.04 -18.79 8.42
N ILE A 152 5.33 -19.14 9.49
CA ILE A 152 5.63 -18.66 10.84
C ILE A 152 7.08 -18.98 11.26
N VAL A 153 7.61 -20.13 10.83
CA VAL A 153 8.98 -20.56 11.13
C VAL A 153 9.98 -19.65 10.42
N SER A 154 9.84 -19.48 9.10
CA SER A 154 10.76 -18.64 8.32
C SER A 154 10.62 -17.16 8.69
N ARG A 155 9.39 -16.67 8.91
CA ARG A 155 9.11 -15.28 9.30
C ARG A 155 9.72 -14.95 10.66
N THR A 156 9.65 -15.88 11.61
CA THR A 156 10.25 -15.70 12.94
C THR A 156 11.77 -15.74 12.87
N LEU A 157 12.35 -16.75 12.19
CA LEU A 157 13.80 -16.90 12.07
C LEU A 157 14.46 -15.74 11.30
N LEU A 158 13.81 -15.27 10.24
CA LEU A 158 14.31 -14.21 9.36
C LEU A 158 13.71 -12.83 9.68
N SER A 159 13.02 -12.70 10.82
CA SER A 159 12.33 -11.46 11.21
C SER A 159 13.22 -10.21 11.20
N PRO A 160 14.48 -10.25 11.71
CA PRO A 160 15.35 -9.07 11.67
C PRO A 160 15.54 -8.56 10.24
N VAL A 161 15.66 -9.50 9.31
CA VAL A 161 15.93 -9.27 7.90
C VAL A 161 14.66 -8.77 7.19
N PHE A 162 13.49 -9.33 7.49
CA PHE A 162 12.20 -8.92 6.88
C PHE A 162 11.55 -7.67 7.50
N THR A 163 12.33 -6.75 8.05
CA THR A 163 11.83 -5.42 8.45
C THR A 163 11.62 -4.53 7.22
N THR A 164 10.64 -3.62 7.26
CA THR A 164 10.31 -2.71 6.13
C THR A 164 11.55 -1.97 5.61
N SER A 165 12.41 -1.46 6.49
CA SER A 165 13.65 -0.79 6.09
C SER A 165 14.61 -1.72 5.34
N SER A 166 14.83 -2.93 5.84
CA SER A 166 15.70 -3.92 5.20
C SER A 166 15.14 -4.45 3.88
N LEU A 167 13.81 -4.56 3.76
CA LEU A 167 13.14 -4.87 2.51
C LEU A 167 13.33 -3.76 1.48
N TYR A 168 13.10 -2.52 1.89
CA TYR A 168 13.22 -1.35 1.04
C TYR A 168 14.66 -1.15 0.54
N LYS A 169 15.65 -1.28 1.43
CA LYS A 169 17.07 -1.25 1.04
C LYS A 169 17.43 -2.34 0.05
N ARG A 170 16.84 -3.54 0.19
CA ARG A 170 17.08 -4.65 -0.74
C ARG A 170 16.45 -4.38 -2.11
N LEU A 171 15.21 -3.92 -2.14
CA LEU A 171 14.53 -3.53 -3.38
C LEU A 171 15.38 -2.54 -4.21
N HIS A 172 15.95 -1.52 -3.55
CA HIS A 172 16.79 -0.51 -4.21
C HIS A 172 18.21 -0.98 -4.55
N ALA A 173 18.72 -2.00 -3.86
CA ALA A 173 20.02 -2.59 -4.17
C ALA A 173 19.95 -3.71 -5.24
N SER A 174 18.75 -4.20 -5.55
CA SER A 174 18.55 -5.26 -6.53
C SER A 174 18.78 -4.76 -7.96
N PRO A 175 19.36 -5.59 -8.85
CA PRO A 175 19.46 -5.26 -10.27
C PRO A 175 18.09 -4.97 -10.89
N ILE A 176 18.01 -3.93 -11.72
CA ILE A 176 16.76 -3.52 -12.36
C ILE A 176 16.15 -4.65 -13.22
N SER A 177 16.98 -5.47 -13.86
CA SER A 177 16.54 -6.63 -14.64
C SER A 177 15.85 -7.66 -13.77
N THR A 178 16.39 -7.94 -12.58
CA THR A 178 15.75 -8.84 -11.61
C THR A 178 14.40 -8.28 -11.18
N ILE A 179 14.32 -7.00 -10.82
CA ILE A 179 13.06 -6.38 -10.40
C ILE A 179 12.02 -6.43 -11.52
N ALA A 180 12.38 -6.00 -12.73
CA ALA A 180 11.49 -5.97 -13.89
C ALA A 180 10.93 -7.35 -14.29
N ASP A 181 11.63 -8.44 -13.95
CA ASP A 181 11.22 -9.81 -14.25
C ASP A 181 10.52 -10.51 -13.08
N THR A 182 10.58 -9.95 -11.87
CA THR A 182 10.10 -10.62 -10.64
C THR A 182 8.96 -9.92 -9.94
N ILE A 183 8.91 -8.58 -9.96
CA ILE A 183 7.97 -7.80 -9.16
C ILE A 183 7.26 -6.79 -10.04
N LEU A 184 5.92 -6.78 -9.95
CA LEU A 184 5.11 -5.68 -10.43
C LEU A 184 4.85 -4.74 -9.26
N ILE A 185 5.34 -3.51 -9.36
CA ILE A 185 5.03 -2.41 -8.46
C ILE A 185 4.53 -1.26 -9.32
N GLN A 186 3.23 -0.97 -9.25
CA GLN A 186 2.64 0.17 -9.93
C GLN A 186 1.60 0.84 -9.03
N ASP A 187 1.70 2.16 -8.92
CA ASP A 187 0.69 3.02 -8.32
C ASP A 187 0.02 3.83 -9.45
N ILE A 188 -1.25 3.52 -9.72
CA ILE A 188 -1.97 4.08 -10.88
C ILE A 188 -3.15 4.90 -10.38
N TYR A 189 -3.15 6.20 -10.69
CA TYR A 189 -4.23 7.11 -10.31
C TYR A 189 -5.28 7.14 -11.42
N ILE A 190 -6.47 6.61 -11.14
CA ILE A 190 -7.57 6.53 -12.10
C ILE A 190 -8.69 7.48 -11.68
N PRO A 191 -9.26 8.30 -12.59
CA PRO A 191 -10.43 9.09 -12.29
C PRO A 191 -11.56 8.22 -11.76
N LYS A 192 -12.30 8.71 -10.77
CA LYS A 192 -13.35 7.92 -10.12
C LYS A 192 -14.38 7.35 -11.11
N SER A 193 -14.81 8.13 -12.11
CA SER A 193 -15.74 7.67 -13.16
C SER A 193 -15.26 6.42 -13.91
N LYS A 194 -13.95 6.29 -14.14
CA LYS A 194 -13.33 5.18 -14.88
C LYS A 194 -12.82 4.04 -13.99
N SER A 195 -12.77 4.25 -12.68
CA SER A 195 -12.20 3.30 -11.72
C SER A 195 -12.95 1.95 -11.71
N LYS A 196 -14.26 1.95 -11.94
CA LYS A 196 -15.05 0.71 -12.02
C LYS A 196 -14.67 -0.13 -13.25
N GLU A 197 -14.57 0.51 -14.40
CA GLU A 197 -14.15 -0.13 -15.65
C GLU A 197 -12.73 -0.70 -15.52
N PHE A 198 -11.82 0.10 -14.97
CA PHE A 198 -10.43 -0.31 -14.77
C PHE A 198 -10.31 -1.49 -13.79
N LEU A 199 -11.07 -1.47 -12.68
CA LEU A 199 -11.11 -2.60 -11.76
C LEU A 199 -11.62 -3.87 -12.43
N SER A 200 -12.69 -3.80 -13.23
CA SER A 200 -13.19 -4.95 -13.99
C SER A 200 -12.17 -5.48 -15.01
N PHE A 201 -11.39 -4.61 -15.62
CA PHE A 201 -10.28 -5.01 -16.48
C PHE A 201 -9.20 -5.78 -15.70
N LEU A 202 -8.77 -5.26 -14.54
CA LEU A 202 -7.79 -5.93 -13.68
C LEU A 202 -8.28 -7.27 -13.14
N GLN A 203 -9.57 -7.36 -12.82
CA GLN A 203 -10.24 -8.59 -12.37
C GLN A 203 -10.55 -9.58 -13.49
N SER A 204 -10.27 -9.23 -14.75
CA SER A 204 -10.42 -10.19 -15.85
C SER A 204 -9.57 -11.42 -15.57
N GLU A 205 -10.15 -12.59 -15.83
CA GLU A 205 -9.56 -13.89 -15.53
C GLU A 205 -8.09 -13.97 -15.96
N LYS A 206 -7.74 -13.45 -17.16
CA LYS A 206 -6.37 -13.46 -17.68
C LYS A 206 -5.34 -12.68 -16.85
N LEU A 207 -5.75 -11.63 -16.14
CA LEU A 207 -4.88 -10.78 -15.32
C LEU A 207 -4.92 -11.15 -13.83
N PHE A 208 -6.07 -11.62 -13.38
CA PHE A 208 -6.33 -11.93 -11.97
C PHE A 208 -6.02 -13.40 -11.58
N MET A 209 -5.82 -14.28 -12.57
CA MET A 209 -5.77 -15.76 -12.46
C MET A 209 -5.42 -16.35 -11.08
N GLN A 210 -6.37 -17.11 -10.54
CA GLN A 210 -6.31 -17.89 -9.32
C GLN A 210 -5.21 -18.97 -9.35
N GLY A 211 -4.66 -19.28 -8.16
CA GLY A 211 -3.73 -20.38 -7.93
C GLY A 211 -2.26 -19.93 -7.78
N ASN A 212 -1.83 -18.91 -8.53
CA ASN A 212 -0.47 -18.34 -8.49
C ASN A 212 -0.46 -16.81 -8.73
N GLY A 213 -1.58 -16.14 -8.43
CA GLY A 213 -2.00 -14.84 -8.97
C GLY A 213 -0.94 -13.74 -9.11
N VAL A 214 -0.90 -13.15 -10.30
CA VAL A 214 0.00 -12.05 -10.66
C VAL A 214 -0.50 -10.70 -10.15
N LEU A 215 -1.73 -10.55 -9.62
CA LEU A 215 -2.20 -9.22 -9.18
C LEU A 215 -2.93 -9.21 -7.83
N GLU A 216 -3.18 -10.36 -7.20
CA GLU A 216 -3.80 -10.39 -5.87
C GLU A 216 -2.73 -10.29 -4.76
N PRO A 217 -2.88 -9.38 -3.78
CA PRO A 217 -3.96 -8.39 -3.61
C PRO A 217 -3.76 -7.09 -4.40
N ILE A 218 -4.86 -6.43 -4.76
CA ILE A 218 -4.84 -5.05 -5.28
C ILE A 218 -5.23 -4.09 -4.15
N TRP A 219 -4.47 -3.02 -3.95
CA TRP A 219 -4.84 -1.98 -2.99
C TRP A 219 -5.54 -0.83 -3.69
N LEU A 220 -6.61 -0.33 -3.10
CA LEU A 220 -7.38 0.80 -3.58
C LEU A 220 -7.39 1.87 -2.49
N CYS A 221 -6.86 3.05 -2.81
CA CYS A 221 -6.91 4.20 -1.93
C CYS A 221 -7.66 5.35 -2.61
N SER A 222 -8.69 5.88 -1.94
CA SER A 222 -9.41 7.06 -2.44
C SER A 222 -8.57 8.31 -2.18
N ILE A 223 -8.23 9.03 -3.25
CA ILE A 223 -7.39 10.22 -3.19
C ILE A 223 -8.22 11.45 -3.50
N ARG A 224 -8.24 12.39 -2.55
CA ARG A 224 -8.93 13.68 -2.72
C ARG A 224 -8.09 14.59 -3.60
N LEU A 225 -8.77 15.35 -4.45
CA LEU A 225 -8.14 16.42 -5.20
C LEU A 225 -7.70 17.54 -4.27
N ILE A 226 -6.57 18.16 -4.61
CA ILE A 226 -6.07 19.36 -3.93
C ILE A 226 -6.20 20.57 -4.84
N ASP A 227 -6.55 21.70 -4.24
CA ASP A 227 -6.62 23.00 -4.93
C ASP A 227 -5.29 23.77 -4.83
N THR A 228 -4.32 23.28 -4.05
CA THR A 228 -2.98 23.88 -3.99
C THR A 228 -2.25 23.67 -5.32
N PRO A 229 -1.44 24.63 -5.81
CA PRO A 229 -0.87 24.64 -7.16
C PRO A 229 0.32 23.67 -7.36
N GLN A 230 0.18 22.43 -6.90
CA GLN A 230 1.16 21.36 -7.03
C GLN A 230 1.02 20.66 -8.39
N LYS A 231 1.32 21.36 -9.49
CA LYS A 231 0.98 20.91 -10.86
C LYS A 231 1.55 19.55 -11.26
N LEU A 232 2.66 19.13 -10.65
CA LEU A 232 3.30 17.83 -10.91
C LEU A 232 2.74 16.69 -10.03
N SER A 233 1.87 17.02 -9.08
CA SER A 233 1.22 16.05 -8.22
C SER A 233 0.05 15.38 -8.96
N PRO A 234 -0.09 14.04 -8.90
CA PRO A 234 -1.15 13.33 -9.62
C PRO A 234 -2.57 13.66 -9.12
N HIS A 235 -2.70 14.28 -7.95
CA HIS A 235 -3.98 14.66 -7.35
C HIS A 235 -4.26 16.17 -7.46
N PHE A 236 -3.50 16.90 -8.29
CA PHE A 236 -3.75 18.31 -8.56
C PHE A 236 -5.03 18.52 -9.38
N LYS A 237 -5.92 19.38 -8.89
CA LYS A 237 -7.11 19.78 -9.63
C LYS A 237 -6.75 20.85 -10.67
N ASN A 238 -6.77 20.48 -11.94
CA ASN A 238 -6.57 21.46 -13.01
C ASN A 238 -7.85 22.31 -13.19
N ILE A 239 -7.79 23.59 -12.81
CA ILE A 239 -8.93 24.52 -12.72
C ILE A 239 -9.53 24.87 -14.11
N GLY A 240 -8.91 24.47 -15.22
CA GLY A 240 -9.41 24.69 -16.60
C GLY A 240 -9.85 23.44 -17.36
N GLY A 241 -9.80 22.25 -16.76
CA GLY A 241 -10.27 21.01 -17.40
C GLY A 241 -11.74 20.73 -17.06
N ASN A 242 -12.50 20.18 -18.01
CA ASN A 242 -13.84 19.59 -17.77
C ASN A 242 -13.73 18.33 -16.88
N ASN A 243 -13.16 18.46 -15.68
CA ASN A 243 -13.04 17.35 -14.76
C ASN A 243 -14.33 17.24 -13.96
N GLU A 244 -15.27 16.46 -14.49
CA GLU A 244 -16.49 16.05 -13.79
C GLU A 244 -16.19 15.21 -12.53
N ASP A 245 -14.99 14.63 -12.44
CA ASP A 245 -14.56 13.82 -11.30
C ASP A 245 -13.94 14.65 -10.18
N SER A 246 -14.51 14.52 -8.97
CA SER A 246 -14.06 15.19 -7.75
C SER A 246 -12.92 14.48 -7.01
N SER A 247 -12.50 13.30 -7.46
CA SER A 247 -11.50 12.45 -6.79
C SER A 247 -10.87 11.42 -7.73
N PHE A 248 -9.69 10.93 -7.37
CA PHE A 248 -9.04 9.77 -8.00
C PHE A 248 -9.09 8.56 -7.07
N ILE A 249 -8.94 7.37 -7.64
CA ILE A 249 -8.64 6.15 -6.88
C ILE A 249 -7.25 5.68 -7.32
N ASN A 250 -6.34 5.56 -6.36
CA ASN A 250 -5.04 4.94 -6.57
C ASN A 250 -5.20 3.42 -6.52
N PHE A 251 -4.78 2.75 -7.60
CA PHE A 251 -4.66 1.31 -7.71
C PHE A 251 -3.20 0.94 -7.47
N CYS A 252 -2.87 0.41 -6.29
CA CYS A 252 -1.54 -0.12 -6.02
C CYS A 252 -1.51 -1.61 -6.38
N LEU A 253 -0.85 -1.91 -7.49
CA LEU A 253 -0.57 -3.26 -7.93
C LEU A 253 0.78 -3.66 -7.35
N TRP A 254 0.74 -4.58 -6.39
CA TRP A 254 1.92 -5.11 -5.73
C TRP A 254 1.90 -6.62 -5.81
N SER A 255 2.66 -7.16 -6.75
CA SER A 255 2.67 -8.59 -6.99
C SER A 255 4.04 -9.11 -7.35
N ARG A 256 4.16 -10.44 -7.26
CA ARG A 256 5.41 -11.14 -7.48
C ARG A 256 5.17 -12.39 -8.30
N GLN A 257 6.04 -12.61 -9.28
CA GLN A 257 6.12 -13.89 -9.94
C GLN A 257 6.79 -14.91 -9.00
N PHE A 258 6.04 -15.93 -8.56
CA PHE A 258 6.55 -16.97 -7.65
C PHE A 258 7.55 -17.90 -8.34
N SER A 259 7.30 -18.28 -9.60
CA SER A 259 8.20 -19.07 -10.45
C SER A 259 9.10 -18.16 -11.29
N TRP A 260 10.03 -17.46 -10.63
CA TRP A 260 11.00 -16.65 -11.36
C TRP A 260 11.82 -17.51 -12.30
N GLN A 261 11.81 -17.13 -13.58
CA GLN A 261 12.72 -17.64 -14.60
C GLN A 261 13.46 -16.44 -15.17
N SER A 262 14.78 -16.52 -15.25
CA SER A 262 15.60 -15.48 -15.88
C SER A 262 15.13 -15.25 -17.31
N GLY A 263 14.78 -14.00 -17.67
CA GLY A 263 14.22 -13.67 -18.99
C GLY A 263 12.71 -13.87 -19.14
N SER A 264 11.99 -14.23 -18.07
CA SER A 264 10.52 -14.26 -18.06
C SER A 264 9.95 -12.89 -18.44
N SER A 265 9.18 -12.82 -19.52
CA SER A 265 8.54 -11.58 -19.96
C SER A 265 7.20 -11.32 -19.27
N ASN A 266 6.74 -12.17 -18.34
CA ASN A 266 5.37 -12.09 -17.81
C ASN A 266 5.08 -10.75 -17.13
N VAL A 267 5.90 -10.34 -16.16
CA VAL A 267 5.74 -9.04 -15.47
C VAL A 267 5.83 -7.88 -16.46
N ARG A 268 6.80 -7.90 -17.38
CA ARG A 268 6.94 -6.87 -18.42
C ARG A 268 5.74 -6.80 -19.36
N ASN A 269 5.18 -7.94 -19.74
CA ASN A 269 4.01 -8.01 -20.62
C ASN A 269 2.76 -7.48 -19.90
N VAL A 270 2.61 -7.78 -18.62
CA VAL A 270 1.54 -7.19 -17.79
C VAL A 270 1.72 -5.68 -17.68
N THR A 271 2.91 -5.18 -17.41
CA THR A 271 3.20 -3.73 -17.42
C THR A 271 2.83 -3.08 -18.75
N LYS A 272 3.27 -3.63 -19.89
CA LYS A 272 2.93 -3.10 -21.22
C LYS A 272 1.44 -3.13 -21.51
N LEU A 273 0.74 -4.16 -21.03
CA LEU A 273 -0.70 -4.28 -21.19
C LEU A 273 -1.44 -3.23 -20.36
N LEU A 274 -0.97 -2.96 -19.14
CA LEU A 274 -1.48 -1.87 -18.29
C LEU A 274 -1.26 -0.53 -18.96
N ASP A 275 -0.04 -0.24 -19.43
CA ASP A 275 0.28 1.01 -20.13
C ASP A 275 -0.60 1.22 -21.35
N LYS A 276 -0.85 0.16 -22.13
CA LYS A 276 -1.77 0.22 -23.28
C LYS A 276 -3.19 0.55 -22.85
N LYS A 277 -3.72 -0.13 -21.82
CA LYS A 277 -5.08 0.12 -21.32
C LYS A 277 -5.26 1.52 -20.73
N LEU A 278 -4.19 2.11 -20.20
CA LEU A 278 -4.20 3.49 -19.69
C LEU A 278 -4.12 4.55 -20.79
N GLY A 279 -3.59 4.19 -21.96
CA GLY A 279 -3.52 5.07 -23.13
C GLY A 279 -4.79 5.07 -24.00
N ASP A 280 -5.62 4.02 -23.89
CA ASP A 280 -6.92 3.86 -24.57
C ASP A 280 -8.05 4.61 -23.85
#